data_AF-A0A9W4IMX3-F1
#
_entry.id   AF-A0A9W4IMX3-F1
#
_cell.length_a   1.000
_cell.length_b   1.000
_cell.length_c   1.000
_cell.angle_alpha   90.00
_cell.angle_beta   90.00
_cell.angle_gamma   90.00
#
_symmetry.space_group_name_H-M   'P 1'
#
loop_
_entity.id
_entity.type
_entity.pdbx_description
1 polymer ?
#
loop_
_entity_poly.entity_id
_entity_poly.type
_entity_poly.pdbx_seq_one_letter_code
_entity_poly.pdbx_strand_id
1 'polypeptide(L)' 'MMNRYSEFDGLRQRLVASFPHARNALPALPPKSVLFKFRPKFLESRRVGLEYFLNCVLLNPEFSGSPIVKDFLFGRIC' A
#
# COMPACT_ATOMS: atom_id res chain seq x y z
N MET A 1 1.99 5.69 -12.93
CA MET A 1 0.94 6.38 -12.15
C MET A 1 1.50 6.65 -10.74
N MET A 2 1.74 7.92 -10.38
CA MET A 2 2.45 8.28 -9.15
C MET A 2 1.46 8.29 -7.97
N ASN A 3 1.19 7.12 -7.39
CA ASN A 3 0.38 7.02 -6.17
C ASN A 3 1.17 7.62 -5.00
N ARG A 4 0.62 8.67 -4.37
CA ARG A 4 1.25 9.29 -3.20
C ARG A 4 1.29 8.29 -2.05
N TYR A 5 2.37 8.29 -1.27
CA TYR A 5 2.52 7.42 -0.09
C TYR A 5 1.30 7.44 0.85
N SER A 6 0.65 8.61 1.01
CA SER A 6 -0.57 8.76 1.82
C SER A 6 -1.72 7.88 1.36
N GLU A 7 -1.80 7.56 0.07
CA GLU A 7 -2.85 6.72 -0.50
C GLU A 7 -2.65 5.26 -0.13
N PHE A 8 -1.39 4.80 -0.09
CA PHE A 8 -1.04 3.47 0.38
C PHE A 8 -1.28 3.29 1.87
N ASP A 9 -1.02 4.34 2.66
CA ASP A 9 -1.35 4.38 4.08
C ASP A 9 -2.88 4.22 4.30
N GLY A 10 -3.69 4.98 3.56
CA GLY A 10 -5.14 4.86 3.59
C GLY A 10 -5.67 3.50 3.09
N LEU A 11 -5.09 2.94 2.03
CA LEU A 11 -5.42 1.61 1.55
C LEU A 11 -5.15 0.54 2.62
N ARG A 12 -3.98 0.59 3.27
CA ARG A 12 -3.63 -0.36 4.34
C ARG A 12 -4.60 -0.24 5.52
N GLN A 13 -4.96 0.96 5.94
CA GLN A 13 -5.93 1.13 7.03
C GLN A 13 -7.29 0.53 6.68
N ARG A 14 -7.79 0.77 5.46
CA ARG A 14 -9.04 0.18 4.97
C ARG A 14 -8.97 -1.36 4.93
N LEU A 15 -7.87 -1.92 4.42
CA LEU A 15 -7.68 -3.37 4.38
C LEU A 15 -7.62 -4.00 5.78
N VAL A 16 -6.91 -3.38 6.73
CA VAL A 16 -6.87 -3.89 8.11
C VAL A 16 -8.23 -3.81 8.79
N ALA A 17 -9.01 -2.76 8.53
CA ALA A 17 -10.35 -2.60 9.09
C ALA A 17 -11.34 -3.61 8.50
N SER A 18 -11.27 -3.88 7.19
CA SER A 18 -12.18 -4.80 6.50
C SER A 18 -11.78 -6.27 6.65
N PHE A 19 -10.49 -6.56 6.84
CA PHE A 19 -9.95 -7.91 6.96
C PHE A 19 -9.06 -8.06 8.21
N PRO A 20 -9.63 -7.93 9.43
CA PRO A 20 -8.85 -8.00 10.66
C PRO A 20 -8.12 -9.34 10.84
N HIS A 21 -8.69 -10.44 10.34
CA HIS A 21 -8.10 -11.78 10.37
C HIS A 21 -6.85 -11.90 9.49
N ALA A 22 -6.82 -11.19 8.36
CA ALA A 22 -5.73 -11.23 7.40
C ALA A 22 -4.71 -10.09 7.61
N ARG A 23 -4.80 -9.36 8.74
CA ARG A 23 -3.85 -8.30 9.11
C ARG A 23 -2.39 -8.78 9.08
N ASN A 24 -2.14 -10.03 9.43
CA ASN A 24 -0.80 -10.63 9.43
C ASN A 24 -0.25 -10.89 8.00
N ALA A 25 -1.12 -10.97 7.00
CA ALA A 25 -0.73 -11.11 5.59
C ALA A 25 -0.37 -9.77 4.93
N LEU A 26 -0.63 -8.64 5.59
CA LEU A 26 -0.28 -7.31 5.07
C LEU A 26 1.12 -6.91 5.54
N PRO A 27 2.06 -6.64 4.61
CA PRO A 27 3.40 -6.20 5.01
C PRO A 27 3.36 -4.82 5.68
N ALA A 28 4.32 -4.58 6.56
CA ALA A 28 4.48 -3.28 7.20
C ALA A 28 4.88 -2.22 6.18
N LEU A 29 4.23 -1.05 6.22
CA LEU A 29 4.65 0.08 5.39
C LEU A 29 5.99 0.61 5.90
N PRO A 30 6.90 1.04 5.00
CA PRO A 30 8.14 1.66 5.42
C PRO A 30 7.83 2.90 6.30
N PRO A 31 8.62 3.13 7.36
CA PRO A 31 8.33 4.16 8.35
C PRO A 31 8.27 5.55 7.69
N LYS A 32 7.35 6.39 8.21
CA LYS A 32 7.23 7.80 7.83
C LYS A 32 8.50 8.55 8.28
N SER A 33 9.58 8.51 7.50
CA SER A 33 10.77 9.33 7.79
C SER A 33 10.51 10.79 7.43
N VAL A 34 10.29 11.62 8.45
CA VAL A 34 10.17 13.07 8.35
C VAL A 34 11.54 13.75 8.20
N LEU A 35 12.62 13.09 8.65
CA LEU A 35 13.97 13.65 8.67
C LEU A 35 14.75 13.43 7.35
N PHE A 36 14.46 12.35 6.62
CA PHE A 36 15.20 11.95 5.41
C PHE A 36 14.37 12.01 4.12
N LYS A 37 13.27 12.80 4.13
CA LYS A 37 12.24 12.86 3.08
C LYS A 37 12.78 13.18 1.66
N PHE A 38 13.99 13.74 1.56
CA PHE A 38 14.63 14.13 0.29
C PHE A 38 15.88 13.32 -0.07
N ARG A 39 16.28 12.31 0.72
CA ARG A 39 17.42 11.48 0.34
C ARG A 39 17.00 10.51 -0.78
N PRO A 40 17.72 10.43 -1.91
CA PRO A 40 17.35 9.55 -3.03
C PRO A 40 17.29 8.08 -2.61
N LYS A 41 18.20 7.63 -1.72
CA LYS A 41 18.17 6.27 -1.13
C LYS A 41 16.87 5.98 -0.36
N PHE A 42 16.29 6.99 0.29
CA PHE A 42 15.05 6.85 1.04
C PHE A 42 13.82 6.82 0.10
N LEU A 43 13.84 7.60 -0.98
CA LEU A 43 12.80 7.54 -2.01
C LEU A 43 12.78 6.19 -2.72
N GLU A 44 13.95 5.63 -3.06
CA GLU A 44 14.04 4.29 -3.65
C GLU A 44 13.61 3.19 -2.67
N SER A 45 14.06 3.23 -1.43
CA SER A 45 13.62 2.26 -0.40
C SER A 45 12.10 2.32 -0.18
N ARG A 46 11.53 3.54 -0.21
CA ARG A 46 10.07 3.73 -0.16
C ARG A 46 9.40 3.16 -1.40
N ARG A 47 9.93 3.40 -2.60
CA ARG A 47 9.38 2.86 -3.85
C ARG A 47 9.34 1.33 -3.81
N VAL A 48 10.46 0.69 -3.44
CA VAL A 48 10.57 -0.77 -3.32
C VAL A 48 9.60 -1.32 -2.26
N GLY A 49 9.51 -0.67 -1.09
CA GLY A 49 8.58 -1.09 -0.03
C GLY A 49 7.10 -0.99 -0.44
N LEU A 50 6.74 0.05 -1.21
CA LEU A 50 5.37 0.20 -1.73
C LEU A 50 5.06 -0.82 -2.83
N GLU A 51 6.03 -1.11 -3.70
CA GLU A 51 5.91 -2.14 -4.74
C GLU A 51 5.74 -3.54 -4.11
N TYR A 52 6.54 -3.84 -3.09
CA TYR A 52 6.40 -5.07 -2.30
C TYR A 52 5.04 -5.16 -1.61
N PHE A 53 4.55 -4.06 -1.01
CA PHE A 53 3.22 -4.01 -0.42
C PHE A 53 2.13 -4.34 -1.42
N LEU A 54 2.16 -3.74 -2.62
CA LEU A 54 1.19 -4.05 -3.67
C LEU A 54 1.26 -5.51 -4.11
N ASN A 55 2.46 -6.05 -4.29
CA ASN A 55 2.60 -7.45 -4.66
C ASN A 55 1.96 -8.37 -3.62
N CYS A 56 2.20 -8.18 -2.32
CA CYS A 56 1.56 -8.98 -1.28
C CYS A 56 0.02 -8.86 -1.30
N VAL A 57 -0.51 -7.65 -1.52
CA VAL A 57 -1.95 -7.42 -1.60
C VAL A 57 -2.56 -8.11 -2.84
N LEU A 58 -1.88 -8.06 -3.99
CA LEU A 58 -2.37 -8.66 -5.23
C LEU A 58 -2.26 -10.19 -5.24
N LEU A 59 -1.26 -10.74 -4.55
CA LEU A 59 -1.05 -12.19 -4.43
C LEU A 59 -2.07 -12.87 -3.50
N ASN A 60 -2.73 -12.11 -2.63
CA ASN A 60 -3.76 -12.65 -1.76
C ASN A 60 -5.15 -12.52 -2.42
N PRO A 61 -5.83 -13.62 -2.77
CA PRO A 61 -7.10 -13.58 -3.48
C PRO A 61 -8.22 -12.87 -2.69
N GLU A 62 -8.16 -12.91 -1.35
CA GLU A 62 -9.13 -12.21 -0.49
C GLU A 62 -9.02 -10.68 -0.65
N PHE A 63 -7.80 -10.18 -0.81
CA PHE A 63 -7.55 -8.76 -0.99
C PHE A 63 -7.71 -8.32 -2.44
N SER A 64 -7.14 -9.04 -3.40
CA SER A 64 -7.17 -8.67 -4.82
C SER A 64 -8.58 -8.70 -5.42
N GLY A 65 -9.44 -9.59 -4.91
CA GLY A 65 -10.86 -9.64 -5.27
C GLY A 65 -11.69 -8.50 -4.66
N SER A 66 -11.19 -7.84 -3.61
CA SER A 66 -11.95 -6.88 -2.82
C SER A 66 -12.28 -5.60 -3.60
N PRO A 67 -13.47 -5.00 -3.37
CA PRO A 67 -13.82 -3.72 -3.97
C PRO A 67 -12.86 -2.60 -3.54
N ILE A 68 -12.24 -2.72 -2.36
CA ILE A 68 -11.29 -1.73 -1.82
C ILE A 68 -10.02 -1.65 -2.67
N VAL A 69 -9.45 -2.80 -3.04
CA VAL A 69 -8.24 -2.85 -3.89
C VAL A 69 -8.60 -2.49 -5.33
N LYS A 70 -9.73 -2.97 -5.85
CA LYS A 70 -10.20 -2.60 -7.19
C LYS A 70 -10.44 -1.10 -7.33
N ASP A 71 -11.10 -0.47 -6.35
CA ASP A 71 -11.28 0.98 -6.27
C ASP A 71 -9.93 1.71 -6.20
N PHE A 72 -8.96 1.21 -5.44
CA PHE A 72 -7.63 1.81 -5.41
C PHE A 72 -6.89 1.72 -6.76
N LEU A 73 -7.03 0.61 -7.49
CA LEU A 73 -6.37 0.39 -8.78
C LEU A 73 -7.06 1.13 -9.94
N PHE A 74 -8.40 1.18 -9.93
CA PHE A 74 -9.23 1.65 -11.05
C PHE A 74 -10.02 2.93 -10.76
N GLY A 75 -10.24 3.29 -9.50
CA GLY A 75 -11.01 4.47 -9.06
C GLY A 75 -10.33 5.82 -9.35
N ARG A 76 -9.31 5.84 -10.20
CA ARG A 76 -8.69 7.06 -10.77
C ARG A 76 -9.00 7.27 -12.25
N ILE A 77 -9.92 6.48 -12.84
CA ILE A 77 -10.38 6.64 -14.23
C ILE A 77 -11.62 7.56 -14.30
N CYS A 78 -11.68 8.59 -13.47
CA CYS A 78 -12.70 9.65 -13.58
C CYS A 78 -12.01 11.01 -13.51
#